data_AF-A0A7S3D9G2-F1
#
_entry.id   AF-A0A7S3D9G2-F1
#
_cell.length_a   1.000
_cell.length_b   1.000
_cell.length_c   1.000
_cell.angle_alpha   90.00
_cell.angle_beta   90.00
_cell.angle_gamma   90.00
#
_symmetry.space_group_name_H-M   'P 1'
#
loop_
_entity.id
_entity.type
_entity.pdbx_description
1 polymer ?
#
loop_
_entity_poly.entity_id
_entity_poly.type
_entity_poly.pdbx_seq_one_letter_code
_entity_poly.pdbx_strand_id
1 'polypeptide(L)'
;YIQDPEFTPERAKSASSAAEGLCRWVRAMEAYDRVAKVVAPKKEALKAAEDEYSKMMESLKEKQAELKEVMDKLNELETKLSEMVAQKEELGRQVDLCEKKLVRAEKLIGGLGGE
;
A
#
# COMPACT_ATOMS: atom_id res chain seq x y z
N TYR A 1 -29.14 16.94 33.88
CA TYR A 1 -30.55 17.27 33.60
C TYR A 1 -30.96 18.43 34.48
N ILE A 2 -31.21 19.59 33.87
CA ILE A 2 -31.80 20.75 34.56
C ILE A 2 -33.31 20.52 34.53
N GLN A 3 -33.89 20.19 35.67
CA GLN A 3 -35.33 19.87 35.79
C GLN A 3 -36.21 21.11 35.84
N ASP A 4 -35.63 22.24 36.22
CA ASP A 4 -36.38 23.46 36.44
C ASP A 4 -36.41 24.32 35.16
N PRO A 5 -37.59 24.47 34.50
CA PRO A 5 -37.74 25.35 33.35
C PRO A 5 -37.57 26.83 33.71
N GLU A 6 -37.62 27.17 35.00
CA GLU A 6 -37.40 28.53 35.51
C GLU A 6 -35.91 28.88 35.65
N PHE A 7 -35.01 27.90 35.51
CA PHE A 7 -33.56 28.08 35.53
C PHE A 7 -33.05 28.68 34.21
N THR A 8 -33.42 29.93 33.96
CA THR A 8 -33.01 30.69 32.78
C THR A 8 -32.04 31.82 33.15
N PRO A 9 -31.07 32.16 32.28
CA PRO A 9 -30.17 33.29 32.50
C PRO A 9 -30.93 34.61 32.75
N GLU A 10 -32.04 34.81 32.05
CA GLU A 10 -32.86 36.02 32.12
C GLU A 10 -33.50 36.20 33.51
N ARG A 11 -33.86 35.11 34.18
CA ARG A 11 -34.37 35.12 35.55
C ARG A 11 -33.24 35.17 36.57
N ALA A 12 -32.15 34.43 36.36
CA ALA A 12 -30.99 34.49 37.25
C ALA A 12 -30.38 35.92 37.31
N LYS A 13 -30.50 36.68 36.20
CA LYS A 13 -30.09 38.08 36.11
C LYS A 13 -30.82 38.99 37.11
N SER A 14 -32.06 38.69 37.48
CA SER A 14 -32.79 39.50 38.46
C SER A 14 -32.19 39.40 39.86
N ALA A 15 -31.41 38.35 40.14
CA ALA A 15 -30.63 38.21 41.37
C ALA A 15 -29.25 38.88 41.24
N SER A 16 -28.50 38.63 40.17
CA SER A 16 -27.25 39.35 39.84
C SER A 16 -26.70 38.98 38.46
N SER A 17 -25.80 39.80 37.91
CA SER A 17 -25.03 39.47 36.70
C SER A 17 -24.11 38.26 36.86
N ALA A 18 -23.56 38.05 38.06
CA ALA A 18 -22.78 36.86 38.38
C ALA A 18 -23.64 35.59 38.36
N ALA A 19 -24.86 35.66 38.89
CA ALA A 19 -25.82 34.55 38.85
C ALA A 19 -26.26 34.21 37.42
N GLU A 20 -26.43 35.21 36.55
CA GLU A 20 -26.66 35.01 35.11
C GLU A 20 -25.51 34.21 34.46
N GLY A 21 -24.26 34.59 34.72
CA GLY A 21 -23.08 33.91 34.17
C GLY A 21 -22.98 32.45 34.61
N LEU A 22 -23.22 32.18 35.89
CA LEU A 22 -23.25 30.82 36.43
C LEU A 22 -24.39 29.98 35.82
N CYS A 23 -25.58 30.56 35.68
CA CYS A 23 -26.72 29.89 35.03
C CYS A 23 -26.38 29.48 33.59
N ARG A 24 -25.77 30.38 32.80
CA ARG A 24 -25.32 30.06 31.43
C ARG A 24 -24.29 28.94 31.41
N TRP A 25 -23.30 28.98 32.30
CA TRP A 25 -22.24 27.97 32.37
C TRP A 25 -22.79 26.58 32.73
N VAL A 26 -23.68 26.49 33.73
CA VAL A 26 -24.31 25.23 34.13
C VAL A 26 -25.14 24.65 32.99
N ARG A 27 -25.91 25.49 32.27
CA ARG A 27 -26.67 25.06 31.09
C ARG A 27 -25.76 24.58 29.95
N ALA A 28 -24.64 25.26 29.71
CA ALA A 28 -23.66 24.85 28.71
C ALA A 28 -23.00 23.50 29.08
N MET A 29 -22.67 23.29 30.35
CA MET A 29 -22.11 22.02 30.84
C MET A 29 -23.10 20.87 30.74
N GLU A 30 -24.39 21.10 31.00
CA GLU A 30 -25.43 20.07 30.82
C GLU A 30 -25.61 19.70 29.35
N ALA A 31 -25.64 20.69 28.46
CA ALA A 31 -25.71 20.46 27.02
C ALA A 31 -24.47 19.70 26.52
N TYR A 32 -23.28 20.06 27.01
CA TYR A 32 -22.04 19.34 26.72
C TYR A 32 -22.09 17.89 27.20
N ASP A 33 -22.48 17.62 28.45
CA ASP A 33 -22.59 16.26 28.99
C ASP A 33 -23.53 15.38 28.15
N ARG A 34 -24.69 15.93 27.74
CA ARG A 34 -25.65 15.22 26.89
C ARG A 34 -25.03 14.85 25.54
N VAL A 35 -24.33 15.79 24.89
CA VAL A 35 -23.69 15.54 23.59
C VAL A 35 -22.49 14.61 23.75
N ALA A 36 -21.69 14.78 24.80
CA ALA A 36 -20.51 13.97 25.09
C ALA A 36 -20.88 12.49 25.25
N LYS A 37 -22.00 12.18 25.91
CA LYS A 37 -22.51 10.79 26.04
C LYS A 37 -22.85 10.14 24.70
N VAL A 38 -23.33 10.91 23.72
CA VAL A 38 -23.64 10.40 22.37
C VAL A 38 -22.38 10.32 21.51
N VAL A 39 -21.43 11.23 21.70
CA VAL A 39 -20.19 11.31 20.92
C VAL A 39 -19.12 10.33 21.42
N ALA A 40 -19.07 10.03 22.71
CA ALA A 40 -18.10 9.09 23.30
C ALA A 40 -18.08 7.72 22.60
N PRO A 41 -19.21 6.99 22.44
CA PRO A 41 -19.18 5.71 21.74
C PRO A 41 -18.80 5.83 20.27
N LYS A 42 -19.11 6.97 19.63
CA LYS A 42 -18.70 7.23 18.23
C LYS A 42 -17.19 7.43 18.10
N LYS A 43 -16.57 8.11 19.07
CA LYS A 43 -15.11 8.29 19.11
C LYS A 43 -14.39 6.97 19.36
N GLU A 44 -14.93 6.13 20.23
CA GLU A 44 -14.39 4.78 20.48
C GLU A 44 -14.50 3.90 19.23
N ALA A 45 -15.66 3.90 18.58
CA ALA A 45 -15.86 3.16 17.33
C ALA A 45 -14.96 3.66 16.20
N LEU A 46 -14.79 4.99 16.08
CA LEU A 46 -13.87 5.59 15.11
C LEU A 46 -12.44 5.12 15.35
N LYS A 47 -11.97 5.22 16.61
CA LYS A 47 -10.61 4.78 16.96
C LYS A 47 -10.40 3.30 16.66
N ALA A 48 -11.36 2.44 16.97
CA ALA A 48 -11.27 1.02 16.67
C ALA A 48 -11.16 0.76 15.15
N ALA A 49 -11.96 1.47 14.34
CA ALA A 49 -11.90 1.36 12.89
C ALA A 49 -10.58 1.91 12.31
N GLU A 50 -10.06 3.02 12.84
CA GLU A 50 -8.77 3.59 12.46
C GLU A 50 -7.60 2.64 12.80
N ASP A 51 -7.63 2.03 13.99
CA ASP A 51 -6.63 1.04 14.42
C ASP A 51 -6.65 -0.21 13.53
N GLU A 52 -7.84 -0.71 13.16
CA GLU A 52 -7.99 -1.83 12.23
C GLU A 52 -7.50 -1.45 10.83
N TYR A 53 -7.91 -0.29 10.33
CA TYR A 53 -7.49 0.21 9.03
C TYR A 53 -5.96 0.36 8.95
N SER A 54 -5.32 0.88 10.00
CA SER A 54 -3.86 1.02 10.03
C SER A 54 -3.16 -0.33 9.91
N LYS A 55 -3.62 -1.34 10.64
CA LYS A 55 -3.06 -2.71 10.56
C LYS A 55 -3.24 -3.32 9.16
N MET A 56 -4.40 -3.11 8.54
CA MET A 56 -4.66 -3.60 7.19
C MET A 56 -3.77 -2.91 6.16
N MET A 57 -3.53 -1.60 6.31
CA MET A 57 -2.63 -0.84 5.44
C MET A 57 -1.17 -1.27 5.59
N GLU A 58 -0.72 -1.58 6.82
CA GLU A 58 0.60 -2.15 7.06
C GLU A 58 0.75 -3.50 6.35
N SER A 59 -0.21 -4.42 6.55
CA SER A 59 -0.19 -5.72 5.88
C SER A 59 -0.24 -5.60 4.36
N LEU A 60 -1.06 -4.70 3.83
CA LEU A 60 -1.13 -4.44 2.39
C LEU A 60 0.23 -3.96 1.85
N LYS A 61 0.90 -3.05 2.56
CA LYS A 61 2.21 -2.54 2.17
C LYS A 61 3.26 -3.64 2.16
N GLU A 62 3.26 -4.52 3.15
CA GLU A 62 4.14 -5.70 3.18
C GLU A 62 3.90 -6.60 1.97
N LYS A 63 2.63 -6.92 1.66
CA LYS A 63 2.29 -7.75 0.50
C LYS A 63 2.63 -7.12 -0.83
N GLN A 64 2.48 -5.81 -0.96
CA GLN A 64 2.93 -5.09 -2.16
C GLN A 64 4.46 -5.12 -2.31
N ALA A 65 5.21 -5.04 -1.21
CA ALA A 65 6.67 -5.14 -1.24
C ALA A 65 7.13 -6.56 -1.62
N GLU A 66 6.54 -7.60 -1.02
CA GLU A 66 6.79 -9.00 -1.39
C GLU A 66 6.49 -9.24 -2.88
N LEU A 67 5.34 -8.74 -3.37
CA LEU A 67 4.95 -8.88 -4.78
C LEU A 67 5.96 -8.20 -5.71
N LYS A 68 6.41 -7.00 -5.35
CA LYS A 68 7.42 -6.26 -6.10
C LYS A 68 8.72 -7.05 -6.20
N GLU A 69 9.19 -7.63 -5.10
CA GLU A 69 10.42 -8.43 -5.10
C GLU A 69 10.31 -9.65 -6.03
N VAL A 70 9.16 -10.33 -6.03
CA VAL A 70 8.92 -11.47 -6.92
C VAL A 70 8.85 -11.04 -8.38
N MET A 71 8.17 -9.93 -8.69
CA MET A 71 8.11 -9.38 -10.04
C MET A 71 9.48 -8.95 -10.56
N ASP A 72 10.29 -8.30 -9.71
CA ASP A 72 11.65 -7.86 -10.07
C ASP A 72 12.54 -9.08 -10.37
N LYS A 73 12.45 -10.17 -9.57
CA LYS A 73 13.16 -11.45 -9.83
C LYS A 73 12.68 -12.13 -11.11
N LEU A 74 11.37 -12.12 -11.37
CA LEU A 74 10.80 -12.72 -12.58
C LEU A 74 11.35 -12.02 -13.82
N ASN A 75 11.35 -10.69 -13.82
CA ASN A 75 11.87 -9.90 -14.93
C ASN A 75 13.38 -10.13 -15.17
N GLU A 76 14.16 -10.30 -14.09
CA GLU A 76 15.58 -10.67 -14.21
C GLU A 76 15.76 -12.05 -14.86
N LEU A 77 14.94 -13.03 -14.45
CA LEU A 77 14.97 -14.37 -15.03
C LEU A 77 14.54 -14.38 -16.50
N GLU A 78 13.50 -13.61 -16.86
CA GLU A 78 13.05 -13.46 -18.24
C GLU A 78 14.14 -12.83 -19.11
N THR A 79 14.84 -11.82 -18.60
CA THR A 79 15.97 -11.17 -19.29
C THR A 79 17.10 -12.18 -19.52
N LYS A 80 17.53 -12.89 -18.47
CA LYS A 80 18.57 -13.93 -18.56
C LYS A 80 18.17 -15.05 -19.52
N LEU A 81 16.92 -15.47 -19.50
CA LEU A 81 16.42 -16.50 -20.40
C LEU A 81 16.54 -16.03 -21.86
N SER A 82 16.11 -14.81 -22.16
CA SER A 82 16.22 -14.23 -23.50
C SER A 82 17.68 -14.16 -23.98
N GLU A 83 18.61 -13.72 -23.12
CA GLU A 83 20.04 -13.66 -23.43
C GLU A 83 20.61 -15.06 -23.72
N MET A 84 20.28 -16.05 -22.89
CA MET A 84 20.76 -17.42 -23.05
C MET A 84 20.20 -18.09 -24.30
N VAL A 85 18.94 -17.81 -24.64
CA VAL A 85 18.33 -18.27 -25.90
C VAL A 85 19.07 -17.67 -27.10
N ALA A 86 19.35 -16.36 -27.08
CA ALA A 86 20.10 -15.70 -28.14
C ALA A 86 21.53 -16.27 -28.29
N GLN A 87 22.22 -16.51 -27.16
CA GLN A 87 23.55 -17.14 -27.17
C GLN A 87 23.51 -18.56 -27.72
N LYS A 88 22.51 -19.35 -27.33
CA LYS A 88 22.32 -20.72 -27.84
C LYS A 88 22.11 -20.72 -29.36
N GLU A 89 21.30 -19.81 -29.88
CA GLU A 89 21.07 -19.69 -31.32
C GLU A 89 22.34 -19.29 -32.07
N GLU A 90 23.10 -18.33 -31.55
CA GLU A 90 24.36 -17.91 -32.15
C GLU A 90 25.40 -19.03 -32.16
N LEU A 91 25.54 -19.75 -31.04
CA LEU A 91 26.45 -20.89 -30.96
C LEU A 91 26.04 -22.01 -31.93
N GLY A 92 24.74 -22.26 -32.08
CA GLY A 92 24.20 -23.17 -33.10
C GLY A 92 24.61 -22.77 -34.51
N ARG A 93 24.49 -21.47 -34.86
CA ARG A 93 24.94 -20.97 -36.17
C ARG A 93 26.44 -21.14 -36.38
N GLN A 94 27.25 -20.93 -35.34
CA GLN A 94 28.71 -21.09 -35.43
C GLN A 94 29.11 -22.55 -35.65
N VAL A 95 28.45 -23.49 -34.97
CA VAL A 95 28.64 -24.93 -35.17
C VAL A 95 28.32 -25.30 -36.62
N ASP A 96 27.14 -24.93 -37.11
CA ASP A 96 26.72 -25.20 -38.50
C ASP A 96 27.72 -24.64 -39.54
N LEU A 97 28.25 -23.44 -39.28
CA LEU A 97 29.25 -22.82 -40.15
C LEU A 97 30.58 -23.57 -40.12
N CYS A 98 31.01 -24.02 -38.94
CA CYS A 98 32.24 -24.78 -38.76
C CYS A 98 32.16 -26.14 -39.48
N GLU A 99 31.06 -26.87 -39.30
CA GLU A 99 30.81 -28.15 -39.99
C GLU A 99 30.87 -27.97 -41.51
N LYS A 100 30.19 -26.94 -42.05
CA LYS A 100 30.22 -26.63 -43.48
C LYS A 100 31.64 -26.32 -43.99
N LYS A 101 32.45 -25.61 -43.19
CA LYS A 101 33.85 -25.31 -43.54
C LYS A 101 34.71 -26.57 -43.52
N LEU A 102 34.52 -27.45 -42.55
CA LEU A 102 35.25 -28.71 -42.40
C LEU A 102 34.99 -29.62 -43.61
N VAL A 103 33.72 -29.82 -43.97
CA VAL A 103 33.34 -30.62 -45.18
C VAL A 103 33.96 -30.04 -46.46
N ARG A 104 34.01 -28.71 -46.60
CA ARG A 104 34.65 -28.08 -47.77
C ARG A 104 36.16 -28.32 -47.79
N ALA A 105 36.83 -28.23 -46.64
CA ALA A 105 38.26 -28.47 -46.51
C ALA A 105 38.62 -29.93 -46.82
N GLU A 106 37.84 -30.90 -46.31
CA GLU A 106 38.02 -32.32 -46.63
C GLU A 106 37.90 -32.60 -48.13
N LYS A 107 36.89 -32.02 -48.80
CA LYS A 107 36.74 -32.14 -50.26
C LYS A 107 37.92 -31.57 -51.03
N LEU A 108 38.47 -30.43 -50.59
CA LEU A 108 39.66 -29.82 -51.20
C LEU A 108 40.90 -30.71 -51.03
N ILE A 109 41.14 -31.24 -49.84
CA ILE A 109 42.27 -32.14 -49.57
C ILE A 109 42.14 -33.44 -50.37
N GLY A 110 40.95 -34.05 -50.38
CA GLY A 110 40.69 -35.27 -51.15
C GLY A 110 40.79 -35.07 -52.66
N GLY A 111 40.44 -33.89 -53.17
CA GLY A 111 40.59 -33.54 -54.58
C GLY A 111 42.04 -33.29 -55.00
N LEU A 112 42.85 -32.65 -54.14
CA LEU A 112 44.27 -32.36 -54.39
C LEU A 112 45.19 -33.57 -54.19
N GLY A 113 44.78 -34.58 -53.41
CA GLY A 113 45.55 -35.80 -53.20
C GLY A 113 45.36 -36.87 -54.29
N GLY A 114 44.45 -36.63 -55.26
CA GLY A 114 44.14 -37.55 -56.37
C GLY A 114 44.72 -37.14 -57.72
N GLU A 115 45.47 -36.03 -57.79
CA GLU A 115 46.24 -35.58 -58.95
C GLU A 115 47.71 -36.05 -58.86
#